data_AF-A0A358PCQ7-F1
#
_entry.id   AF-A0A358PCQ7-F1
#
_cell.length_a   1.000
_cell.length_b   1.000
_cell.length_c   1.000
_cell.angle_alpha   90.00
_cell.angle_beta   90.00
_cell.angle_gamma   90.00
#
_symmetry.space_group_name_H-M   'P 1'
#
loop_
_entity.id
_entity.type
_entity.pdbx_description
1 polymer ?
#
loop_
_entity_poly.entity_id
_entity_poly.type
_entity_poly.pdbx_seq_one_letter_code
_entity_poly.pdbx_strand_id
1 'polypeptide(L)'
;MDQDNKAKAANTTAPQSSDVKTEAPSAVVRNLGLIKAMAIIMAVLIVAALAVIIVTIYSRLTAANSAKAIQQNELVIPTDSRITGASLGDKGQLLVIIEDKTGQQLWQLDASGKIQRKTRITPKR
;
A
#
# COMPACT_ATOMS: atom_id res chain seq x y z
N MET A 1 -16.01 85.81 -0.05
CA MET A 1 -14.58 86.10 -0.34
C MET A 1 -13.81 85.66 0.88
N ASP A 2 -13.23 84.47 0.76
CA ASP A 2 -12.25 83.89 1.68
C ASP A 2 -11.01 84.78 1.81
N GLN A 3 -10.39 84.79 3.00
CA GLN A 3 -8.94 84.90 3.08
C GLN A 3 -8.40 84.42 4.43
N ASP A 4 -7.63 83.34 4.35
CA ASP A 4 -6.67 82.82 5.31
C ASP A 4 -5.64 83.87 5.78
N ASN A 5 -5.20 83.81 7.05
CA ASN A 5 -3.74 83.78 7.35
C ASN A 5 -3.37 83.53 8.83
N LYS A 6 -2.58 82.46 9.02
CA LYS A 6 -1.32 82.34 9.78
C LYS A 6 -1.21 82.81 11.25
N ALA A 7 -1.22 81.80 12.13
CA ALA A 7 -0.13 81.38 13.04
C ALA A 7 0.81 82.43 13.67
N LYS A 8 0.87 82.47 15.02
CA LYS A 8 2.15 82.47 15.79
C LYS A 8 1.99 82.23 17.31
N ALA A 9 2.87 81.35 17.82
CA ALA A 9 3.47 81.24 19.17
C ALA A 9 2.55 81.06 20.40
N ALA A 10 2.43 79.84 20.95
CA ALA A 10 3.39 79.17 21.84
C ALA A 10 3.33 79.67 23.30
N ASN A 11 2.85 78.80 24.19
CA ASN A 11 3.39 78.73 25.54
C ASN A 11 3.58 77.25 25.94
N THR A 12 4.85 76.87 25.93
CA THR A 12 5.53 75.76 26.61
C THR A 12 4.96 75.57 28.04
N THR A 13 4.68 74.37 28.56
CA THR A 13 5.68 73.44 29.11
C THR A 13 4.98 72.11 29.49
N ALA A 14 5.47 70.98 28.98
CA ALA A 14 5.20 69.61 29.45
C ALA A 14 5.96 69.35 30.78
N PRO A 15 5.80 68.23 31.53
CA PRO A 15 5.23 66.94 31.12
C PRO A 15 4.33 66.26 32.17
N GLN A 16 3.45 65.32 31.75
CA GLN A 16 3.29 64.10 32.55
C GLN A 16 2.67 62.95 31.77
N SER A 17 3.40 61.84 31.81
CA SER A 17 3.06 60.46 31.50
C SER A 17 2.27 60.18 30.23
N SER A 18 3.01 59.75 29.22
CA SER A 18 2.56 58.73 28.28
C SER A 18 2.05 57.51 29.03
N ASP A 19 0.73 57.39 29.18
CA ASP A 19 0.07 56.08 29.29
C ASP A 19 0.28 55.35 27.96
N VAL A 20 1.46 54.74 27.83
CA VAL A 20 1.66 53.66 26.87
C VAL A 20 0.81 52.50 27.39
N LYS A 21 -0.44 52.45 26.92
CA LYS A 21 -1.23 51.23 26.93
C LYS A 21 -0.45 50.21 26.08
N THR A 22 0.48 49.53 26.74
CA THR A 22 1.13 48.35 26.21
C THR A 22 0.03 47.32 26.10
N GLU A 23 -0.54 47.16 24.91
CA GLU A 23 -1.28 45.95 24.57
C GLU A 23 -0.34 44.78 24.89
N ALA A 24 -0.69 44.03 25.92
CA ALA A 24 0.02 42.82 26.27
C ALA A 24 0.12 41.96 25.00
N PRO A 25 1.31 41.45 24.61
CA PRO A 25 1.42 40.63 23.42
C PRO A 25 0.49 39.44 23.59
N SER A 26 -0.54 39.40 22.75
CA SER A 26 -1.60 38.39 22.78
C SER A 26 -0.98 37.00 22.88
N ALA A 27 -1.45 36.18 23.83
CA ALA A 27 -0.98 34.81 24.07
C ALA A 27 -0.98 33.94 22.80
N VAL A 28 -1.77 34.33 21.81
CA VAL A 28 -1.82 33.77 20.46
C VAL A 28 -0.45 33.88 19.77
N VAL A 29 0.22 35.04 19.80
CA VAL A 29 1.50 35.28 19.07
C VAL A 29 2.68 34.56 19.72
N ARG A 30 2.64 34.33 21.04
CA ARG A 30 3.68 33.59 21.77
C ARG A 30 3.60 32.08 21.54
N ASN A 31 2.39 31.53 21.40
CA ASN A 31 2.17 30.12 21.08
C ASN A 31 2.17 29.81 19.57
N LEU A 32 2.22 30.82 18.71
CA LEU A 32 2.32 30.64 17.24
C LEU A 32 3.55 29.78 16.86
N GLY A 33 4.67 29.93 17.57
CA GLY A 33 5.86 29.10 17.38
C GLY A 33 5.64 27.63 17.75
N LEU A 34 4.93 27.37 18.86
CA LEU A 34 4.57 26.03 19.30
C LEU A 34 3.58 25.35 18.34
N ILE A 35 2.58 26.10 17.85
CA ILE A 35 1.60 25.60 16.88
C ILE A 35 2.29 25.25 15.55
N LYS A 36 3.22 26.09 15.10
CA LYS A 36 3.99 25.83 13.87
C LYS A 36 4.88 24.59 14.00
N ALA A 37 5.53 24.39 15.14
CA ALA A 37 6.31 23.18 15.41
C ALA A 37 5.43 21.91 15.43
N MET A 38 4.27 21.98 16.09
CA MET A 38 3.30 20.87 16.11
C MET A 38 2.79 20.51 14.71
N ALA A 39 2.50 21.52 13.88
CA ALA A 39 2.05 21.33 12.50
C ALA A 39 3.12 20.64 11.64
N ILE A 40 4.39 21.00 11.81
CA ILE A 40 5.51 20.36 11.11
C ILE A 40 5.64 18.89 11.52
N ILE A 41 5.56 18.60 12.82
CA ILE A 41 5.62 17.23 13.34
C ILE A 41 4.47 16.38 12.75
N MET A 42 3.24 16.90 12.75
CA MET A 42 2.11 16.20 12.14
C MET A 42 2.31 15.97 10.64
N ALA A 43 2.82 16.95 9.91
CA ALA A 43 3.10 16.79 8.47
C ALA A 43 4.11 15.67 8.22
N VAL A 44 5.20 15.60 9.01
CA VAL A 44 6.21 14.55 8.89
C VAL A 44 5.60 13.17 9.21
N LEU A 45 4.77 13.08 10.26
CA LEU A 45 4.11 11.83 10.63
C LEU A 45 3.16 11.33 9.54
N ILE A 46 2.41 12.23 8.90
CA ILE A 46 1.51 11.89 7.79
C ILE A 46 2.32 11.33 6.61
N VAL A 47 3.43 11.99 6.24
CA VAL A 47 4.29 11.54 5.13
C VAL A 47 4.91 10.18 5.45
N ALA A 48 5.40 9.98 6.68
CA ALA A 48 5.94 8.71 7.12
C ALA A 48 4.90 7.58 7.06
N ALA A 49 3.67 7.84 7.52
CA ALA A 49 2.57 6.87 7.47
C ALA A 49 2.22 6.49 6.02
N LEU A 50 2.13 7.47 5.11
CA LEU A 50 1.88 7.21 3.70
C LEU A 50 2.97 6.37 3.05
N ALA A 51 4.25 6.65 3.33
CA ALA A 51 5.37 5.87 2.81
C ALA A 51 5.28 4.40 3.27
N VAL A 52 4.98 4.15 4.55
CA VAL A 52 4.81 2.80 5.10
C VAL A 52 3.65 2.07 4.41
N ILE A 53 2.50 2.75 4.19
CA ILE A 53 1.36 2.16 3.49
C ILE A 53 1.76 1.74 2.07
N ILE A 54 2.44 2.61 1.32
CA ILE A 54 2.88 2.33 -0.05
C ILE A 54 3.84 1.13 -0.08
N VAL A 55 4.86 1.11 0.79
CA VAL A 55 5.82 0.00 0.89
C VAL A 55 5.11 -1.30 1.27
N THR A 56 4.15 -1.24 2.20
CA THR A 56 3.39 -2.43 2.63
C THR A 56 2.52 -2.96 1.50
N ILE A 57 1.84 -2.09 0.75
CA ILE A 57 1.04 -2.48 -0.41
C ILE A 57 1.96 -3.06 -1.49
N TYR A 58 3.07 -2.39 -1.82
CA TYR A 58 4.00 -2.87 -2.84
C TYR A 58 4.62 -4.22 -2.47
N SER A 59 4.99 -4.41 -1.20
CA SER A 59 5.49 -5.68 -0.67
C SER A 59 4.42 -6.79 -0.78
N ARG A 60 3.17 -6.50 -0.39
CA ARG A 60 2.06 -7.45 -0.56
C ARG A 60 1.72 -7.72 -2.02
N LEU A 61 1.77 -6.72 -2.89
CA LEU A 61 1.54 -6.86 -4.33
C LEU A 61 2.65 -7.68 -4.98
N THR A 62 3.90 -7.47 -4.56
CA THR A 62 5.06 -8.22 -5.04
C THR A 62 4.99 -9.67 -4.56
N ALA A 63 4.60 -9.93 -3.32
CA ALA A 63 4.37 -11.28 -2.81
C ALA A 63 3.19 -11.96 -3.53
N ALA A 64 2.08 -11.24 -3.75
CA ALA A 64 0.92 -11.76 -4.46
C ALA A 64 1.20 -11.99 -5.96
N ASN A 65 1.99 -11.13 -6.60
CA ASN A 65 2.42 -11.29 -7.99
C ASN A 65 3.48 -12.39 -8.12
N SER A 66 4.37 -12.55 -7.15
CA SER A 66 5.32 -13.68 -7.11
C SER A 66 4.59 -15.00 -6.89
N ALA A 67 3.50 -15.01 -6.12
CA ALA A 67 2.61 -16.17 -5.98
C ALA A 67 1.74 -16.41 -7.24
N LYS A 68 1.47 -15.36 -8.03
CA LYS A 68 0.78 -15.42 -9.34
C LYS A 68 1.71 -15.64 -10.52
N ALA A 69 3.03 -15.71 -10.32
CA ALA A 69 3.90 -16.26 -11.33
C ALA A 69 3.39 -17.68 -11.58
N ILE A 70 2.68 -17.84 -12.71
CA ILE A 70 2.14 -19.11 -13.17
C ILE A 70 3.33 -20.05 -13.13
N GLN A 71 3.39 -20.89 -12.09
CA GLN A 71 4.41 -21.92 -12.03
C GLN A 71 4.10 -22.79 -13.24
N GLN A 72 4.91 -22.63 -14.28
CA GLN A 72 4.82 -23.45 -15.48
C GLN A 72 5.26 -24.84 -15.06
N ASN A 73 4.32 -25.59 -14.51
CA ASN A 73 4.56 -26.91 -14.03
C ASN A 73 4.41 -27.86 -15.22
N GLU A 74 5.54 -28.26 -15.79
CA GLU A 74 5.58 -29.18 -16.91
C GLU A 74 5.30 -30.60 -16.43
N LEU A 75 4.20 -31.18 -16.90
CA LEU A 75 3.88 -32.58 -16.63
C LEU A 75 4.50 -33.46 -17.71
N VAL A 76 5.59 -34.14 -17.39
CA VAL A 76 6.22 -35.11 -18.29
C VAL A 76 5.36 -36.38 -18.35
N ILE A 77 4.72 -36.59 -19.50
CA ILE A 77 3.92 -37.78 -19.80
C ILE A 77 4.87 -38.88 -20.31
N PRO A 78 4.66 -40.16 -19.96
CA PRO A 78 5.53 -41.23 -20.47
C PRO A 78 5.45 -41.32 -22.00
N THR A 79 6.57 -41.70 -22.62
CA THR A 79 6.64 -41.91 -24.08
C THR A 79 5.61 -42.94 -24.53
N ASP A 80 5.07 -42.78 -25.74
CA ASP A 80 3.99 -43.61 -26.30
C ASP A 80 2.67 -43.60 -25.50
N SER A 81 2.47 -42.63 -24.61
CA SER A 81 1.22 -42.50 -23.84
C SER A 81 0.42 -41.29 -24.29
N ARG A 82 -0.91 -41.40 -24.21
CA ARG A 82 -1.86 -40.33 -24.58
C ARG A 82 -2.68 -39.91 -23.37
N ILE A 83 -2.85 -38.61 -23.18
CA ILE A 83 -3.84 -38.10 -22.23
C ILE A 83 -5.23 -38.32 -22.83
N THR A 84 -6.07 -39.07 -22.12
CA THR A 84 -7.45 -39.37 -22.55
C THR A 84 -8.49 -38.63 -21.74
N GLY A 85 -8.10 -38.07 -20.59
CA GLY A 85 -8.99 -37.24 -19.78
C GLY A 85 -8.23 -36.46 -18.72
N ALA A 86 -8.82 -35.34 -18.30
CA ALA A 86 -8.38 -34.56 -17.16
C ALA A 86 -9.60 -34.01 -16.42
N SER A 87 -9.53 -33.95 -15.10
CA SER A 87 -10.58 -33.42 -14.24
C SER A 87 -9.98 -32.62 -13.10
N LEU A 88 -10.60 -31.48 -12.79
CA LEU A 88 -10.25 -30.67 -11.64
C LEU A 88 -11.16 -31.06 -10.47
N GLY A 89 -10.56 -31.60 -9.43
CA GLY A 89 -11.20 -31.91 -8.16
C GLY A 89 -11.10 -30.74 -7.15
N ASP A 90 -11.57 -31.01 -5.94
CA ASP A 90 -11.61 -30.02 -4.88
C ASP A 90 -10.21 -29.52 -4.50
N LYS A 91 -10.14 -28.26 -4.04
CA LYS A 91 -8.91 -27.61 -3.57
C LYS A 91 -7.78 -27.57 -4.62
N GLY A 92 -8.14 -27.60 -5.90
CA GLY A 92 -7.20 -27.52 -7.01
C GLY A 92 -6.45 -28.82 -7.30
N GLN A 93 -6.93 -29.97 -6.79
CA GLN A 93 -6.37 -31.26 -7.17
C GLN A 93 -6.71 -31.57 -8.62
N LEU A 94 -5.73 -31.99 -9.42
CA LEU A 94 -5.92 -32.37 -10.82
C LEU A 94 -5.81 -33.88 -10.96
N LEU A 95 -6.81 -34.50 -11.57
CA LEU A 95 -6.80 -35.90 -11.95
C LEU A 95 -6.55 -36.01 -13.45
N VAL A 96 -5.52 -36.74 -13.87
CA VAL A 96 -5.18 -36.94 -15.29
C VAL A 96 -5.21 -38.43 -15.59
N ILE A 97 -5.88 -38.78 -16.68
CA ILE A 97 -5.97 -40.14 -17.21
C ILE A 97 -5.00 -40.26 -18.39
N ILE A 98 -4.05 -41.18 -18.28
CA ILE A 98 -3.03 -41.43 -19.28
C ILE A 98 -3.19 -42.86 -19.75
N GLU A 99 -3.34 -43.07 -21.05
CA GLU A 99 -3.40 -44.40 -21.65
C GLU A 99 -2.09 -44.73 -22.35
N ASP A 100 -1.57 -45.93 -22.11
CA ASP A 100 -0.37 -46.47 -22.73
C ASP A 100 -0.63 -47.89 -23.28
N LYS A 101 0.38 -48.49 -23.93
CA LYS A 101 0.31 -49.86 -24.48
C LYS A 101 -0.01 -50.94 -23.44
N THR A 102 0.18 -50.63 -22.16
CA THR A 102 0.04 -51.54 -21.02
C THR A 102 -1.24 -51.32 -20.22
N GLY A 103 -2.06 -50.34 -20.58
CA GLY A 103 -3.36 -50.07 -19.98
C GLY A 103 -3.56 -48.60 -19.62
N GLN A 104 -4.44 -48.35 -18.65
CA GLN A 104 -4.77 -46.99 -18.22
C GLN A 104 -4.04 -46.66 -16.92
N GLN A 105 -3.52 -45.45 -16.82
CA GLN A 105 -2.94 -44.87 -15.63
C GLN A 105 -3.78 -43.67 -15.18
N LEU A 106 -3.90 -43.54 -13.87
CA LEU A 106 -4.60 -42.45 -13.21
C LEU A 106 -3.60 -41.71 -12.33
N TRP A 107 -3.32 -40.47 -12.69
CA TRP A 107 -2.37 -39.60 -11.98
C TRP A 107 -3.16 -38.54 -11.23
N GLN A 108 -2.93 -38.44 -9.93
CA GLN A 108 -3.45 -37.37 -9.09
C GLN A 108 -2.33 -36.38 -8.83
N LEU A 109 -2.59 -35.12 -9.12
CA LEU A 109 -1.69 -34.01 -8.89
C LEU A 109 -2.32 -33.05 -7.89
N ASP A 110 -1.50 -32.41 -7.08
CA ASP A 110 -1.96 -31.31 -6.23
C ASP A 110 -2.07 -29.99 -7.01
N ALA A 111 -2.50 -28.92 -6.32
CA ALA A 111 -2.61 -27.58 -6.90
C ALA A 111 -1.28 -26.98 -7.36
N SER A 112 -0.14 -27.56 -6.96
CA SER A 112 1.19 -27.18 -7.46
C SER A 112 1.63 -28.02 -8.66
N GLY A 113 0.81 -28.96 -9.13
CA GLY A 113 1.12 -29.86 -10.24
C GLY A 113 2.10 -30.97 -9.87
N LYS A 114 2.34 -31.24 -8.58
CA LYS A 114 3.12 -32.39 -8.15
C LYS A 114 2.27 -33.64 -8.15
N ILE A 115 2.81 -34.73 -8.69
CA ILE A 115 2.12 -36.02 -8.71
C ILE A 115 2.12 -36.60 -7.30
N GLN A 116 0.93 -36.69 -6.71
CA GLN A 116 0.70 -37.24 -5.37
C GLN A 116 0.44 -38.75 -5.42
N ARG A 117 -0.21 -39.23 -6.47
CA ARG A 117 -0.51 -40.66 -6.64
C ARG A 117 -0.53 -41.05 -8.10
N LYS A 118 0.00 -42.25 -8.39
CA LYS A 118 -0.12 -42.94 -9.68
C LYS A 118 -0.76 -44.30 -9.45
N THR A 119 -1.92 -44.52 -10.06
CA THR A 119 -2.60 -45.81 -10.02
C THR A 119 -2.64 -46.38 -11.43
N ARG A 120 -2.29 -47.66 -11.58
CA ARG A 120 -2.42 -48.37 -12.85
C ARG A 120 -3.67 -49.26 -12.82
N ILE A 121 -4.50 -49.13 -13.83
CA ILE A 121 -5.69 -49.95 -14.05
C ILE A 121 -5.33 -50.96 -15.12
N THR A 122 -5.25 -52.22 -14.72
CA THR A 122 -5.01 -53.34 -15.63
C THR A 122 -6.37 -53.93 -15.97
N PRO A 123 -6.76 -54.02 -17.26
CA PRO A 123 -8.02 -54.66 -17.63
C PRO A 123 -7.99 -56.12 -17.19
N LYS A 124 -9.07 -56.56 -16.53
CA LYS A 124 -9.24 -57.97 -16.17
C LYS A 124 -9.55 -58.73 -17.46
N ARG A 125 -8.65 -59.66 -17.84
CA ARG A 125 -8.87 -60.60 -18.95
C ARG A 125 -10.00 -61.57 -18.64
#